data_AF-A0A2U1NJK4-F1
#
_entry.id   AF-A0A2U1NJK4-F1
#
_cell.length_a   1.000
_cell.length_b   1.000
_cell.length_c   1.000
_cell.angle_alpha   90.00
_cell.angle_beta   90.00
_cell.angle_gamma   90.00
#
_symmetry.space_group_name_H-M   'P 1'
#
loop_
_entity.id
_entity.type
_entity.pdbx_description
1 polymer ?
#
loop_
_entity_poly.entity_id
_entity_poly.type
_entity_poly.pdbx_seq_one_letter_code
_entity_poly.pdbx_strand_id
1 'polypeptide(L)'
;MASSSSNNINEIKEVSGSYNLAMAFKSHFNNEMTQEKGCLKRFVEKCNQLEKKVEDRQVPLKETHHLGPFNKKAVAILSCLVETQEREHNRIILLTALINDISDGIREKERQAKLMEVHEQVSSDEVRV
;
A
#
# COMPACT_ATOMS: atom_id res chain seq x y z
N MET A 1 -27.51 -33.82 -40.76
CA MET A 1 -26.59 -32.70 -40.45
C MET A 1 -27.13 -31.97 -39.24
N ALA A 2 -26.60 -32.26 -38.05
CA ALA A 2 -26.97 -31.59 -36.81
C ALA A 2 -25.70 -31.49 -35.96
N SER A 3 -25.02 -30.34 -35.99
CA SER A 3 -23.86 -30.05 -35.10
C SER A 3 -23.50 -28.57 -35.00
N SER A 4 -24.42 -27.64 -35.29
CA SER A 4 -24.12 -26.20 -35.14
C SER A 4 -24.76 -25.55 -33.91
N SER A 5 -25.75 -26.16 -33.26
CA SER A 5 -26.44 -25.52 -32.13
C SER A 5 -25.78 -25.73 -30.76
N SER A 6 -25.06 -26.86 -30.57
CA SER A 6 -24.38 -27.15 -29.31
C SER A 6 -23.10 -26.32 -29.12
N ASN A 7 -22.38 -26.02 -30.20
CA ASN A 7 -21.15 -25.21 -30.14
C ASN A 7 -21.45 -23.78 -29.71
N ASN A 8 -22.47 -23.14 -30.31
CA ASN A 8 -22.85 -21.77 -29.95
C ASN A 8 -23.26 -21.61 -28.47
N ILE A 9 -23.95 -22.60 -27.89
CA ILE A 9 -24.36 -22.52 -26.46
C ILE A 9 -23.14 -22.68 -25.53
N ASN A 10 -22.17 -23.51 -25.89
CA ASN A 10 -20.95 -23.70 -25.11
C ASN A 10 -20.05 -22.45 -25.18
N GLU A 11 -19.89 -21.85 -26.34
CA GLU A 11 -19.15 -20.58 -26.52
C GLU A 11 -19.80 -19.45 -25.72
N ILE A 12 -21.13 -19.29 -25.78
CA ILE A 12 -21.85 -18.28 -24.99
C ILE A 12 -21.68 -18.51 -23.48
N LYS A 13 -21.71 -19.76 -23.02
CA LYS A 13 -21.46 -20.11 -21.60
C LYS A 13 -20.02 -19.84 -21.17
N GLU A 14 -19.06 -20.08 -22.05
CA GLU A 14 -17.64 -19.84 -21.78
C GLU A 14 -17.32 -18.34 -21.73
N VAL A 15 -17.85 -17.55 -22.68
CA VAL A 15 -17.73 -16.09 -22.69
C VAL A 15 -18.43 -15.48 -21.47
N SER A 16 -19.66 -15.91 -21.16
CA SER A 16 -20.36 -15.42 -19.97
C SER A 16 -19.69 -15.84 -18.65
N GLY A 17 -19.11 -17.04 -18.58
CA GLY A 17 -18.31 -17.50 -17.45
C GLY A 17 -17.03 -16.67 -17.26
N SER A 18 -16.31 -16.40 -18.34
CA SER A 18 -15.08 -15.60 -18.35
C SER A 18 -15.35 -14.15 -17.97
N TYR A 19 -16.43 -13.56 -18.47
CA TYR A 19 -16.87 -12.21 -18.10
C TYR A 19 -17.22 -12.10 -16.62
N ASN A 20 -17.99 -13.06 -16.08
CA ASN A 20 -18.32 -13.07 -14.64
C ASN A 20 -17.07 -13.22 -13.76
N LEU A 21 -16.08 -14.01 -14.21
CA LEU A 21 -14.81 -14.17 -13.52
C LEU A 21 -13.98 -12.89 -13.52
N ALA A 22 -13.87 -12.21 -14.66
CA ALA A 22 -13.14 -10.93 -14.79
C ALA A 22 -13.75 -9.85 -13.89
N MET A 23 -15.08 -9.74 -13.88
CA MET A 23 -15.81 -8.82 -12.99
C MET A 23 -15.59 -9.12 -11.51
N ALA A 24 -15.63 -10.40 -11.11
CA ALA A 24 -15.38 -10.81 -9.73
C ALA A 24 -13.95 -10.47 -9.28
N PHE A 25 -12.96 -10.76 -10.13
CA PHE A 25 -11.56 -10.44 -9.85
C PHE A 25 -11.31 -8.94 -9.77
N LYS A 26 -11.89 -8.15 -10.67
CA LYS A 26 -11.80 -6.68 -10.66
C LYS A 26 -12.39 -6.11 -9.38
N SER A 27 -13.56 -6.60 -8.97
CA SER A 27 -14.21 -6.20 -7.71
C SER A 27 -13.32 -6.52 -6.51
N HIS A 28 -12.71 -7.72 -6.49
CA HIS A 28 -11.80 -8.14 -5.44
C HIS A 28 -10.59 -7.20 -5.32
N PHE A 29 -9.88 -6.93 -6.42
CA PHE A 29 -8.73 -6.01 -6.42
C PHE A 29 -9.11 -4.57 -6.06
N ASN A 30 -10.26 -4.08 -6.55
CA ASN A 30 -10.74 -2.75 -6.17
C ASN A 30 -10.99 -2.63 -4.67
N ASN A 31 -11.55 -3.67 -4.05
CA ASN A 31 -11.76 -3.72 -2.61
C ASN A 31 -10.42 -3.75 -1.84
N GLU A 32 -9.46 -4.59 -2.25
CA GLU A 32 -8.12 -4.64 -1.64
C GLU A 32 -7.39 -3.30 -1.76
N MET A 33 -7.35 -2.70 -2.95
CA MET A 33 -6.72 -1.39 -3.15
C MET A 33 -7.37 -0.30 -2.30
N THR A 34 -8.70 -0.35 -2.13
CA THR A 34 -9.42 0.59 -1.26
C THR A 34 -8.99 0.45 0.20
N GLN A 35 -8.85 -0.79 0.68
CA GLN A 35 -8.35 -1.07 2.03
C GLN A 35 -6.91 -0.60 2.19
N GLU A 36 -6.04 -0.92 1.23
CA GLU A 36 -4.62 -0.51 1.22
C GLU A 36 -4.46 1.01 1.21
N LYS A 37 -5.23 1.73 0.37
CA LYS A 37 -5.27 3.21 0.36
C LYS A 37 -5.71 3.76 1.72
N GLY A 38 -6.67 3.11 2.38
CA GLY A 38 -7.10 3.45 3.74
C GLY A 38 -5.99 3.25 4.79
N CYS A 39 -5.22 2.17 4.68
CA CYS A 39 -4.06 1.91 5.55
C CYS A 39 -2.93 2.92 5.30
N LEU A 40 -2.62 3.22 4.04
CA LEU A 40 -1.59 4.20 3.65
C LEU A 40 -1.82 5.55 4.33
N LYS A 41 -3.05 6.05 4.33
CA LYS A 41 -3.39 7.32 5.00
C LYS A 41 -2.97 7.31 6.47
N ARG A 42 -3.22 6.21 7.19
CA ARG A 42 -2.86 6.06 8.61
C ARG A 42 -1.34 5.94 8.80
N PHE A 43 -0.64 5.23 7.92
CA PHE A 43 0.81 5.10 8.00
C PHE A 43 1.53 6.41 7.71
N VAL A 44 1.10 7.15 6.68
CA VAL A 44 1.61 8.50 6.38
C VAL A 44 1.39 9.45 7.56
N GLU A 45 0.18 9.46 8.13
CA GLU A 45 -0.09 10.26 9.32
C GLU A 45 0.81 9.87 10.49
N LYS A 46 1.04 8.58 10.69
CA LYS A 46 1.94 8.07 11.74
C LYS A 46 3.40 8.49 11.50
N CYS A 47 3.89 8.45 10.27
CA CYS A 47 5.21 8.96 9.91
C CYS A 47 5.33 10.44 10.28
N ASN A 48 4.40 11.28 9.81
CA ASN A 48 4.42 12.72 10.08
C ASN A 48 4.43 13.02 11.59
N GLN A 49 3.65 12.27 12.38
CA GLN A 49 3.65 12.39 13.84
C GLN A 49 5.00 12.01 14.47
N LEU A 50 5.69 11.01 13.95
CA LEU A 50 7.01 10.60 14.45
C LEU A 50 8.09 11.60 14.05
N GLU A 51 8.07 12.08 12.81
CA GLU A 51 9.00 13.11 12.33
C GLU A 51 8.90 14.38 13.18
N LYS A 52 7.67 14.84 13.44
CA LYS A 52 7.44 15.98 14.33
C LYS A 52 8.00 15.75 15.73
N LYS A 53 7.80 14.55 16.32
CA LYS A 53 8.36 14.23 17.64
C LYS A 53 9.88 14.25 17.65
N VAL A 54 10.51 13.77 16.58
CA VAL A 54 11.97 13.79 16.43
C VAL A 54 12.48 15.23 16.32
N GLU A 55 11.78 16.07 15.55
CA GLU A 55 12.09 17.49 15.42
C GLU A 55 11.93 18.25 16.75
N ASP A 56 10.79 18.08 17.42
CA ASP A 56 10.48 18.70 18.72
C ASP A 56 11.51 18.29 19.79
N ARG A 57 12.06 17.07 19.72
CA ARG A 57 13.06 16.58 20.67
C ARG A 57 14.46 17.19 20.47
N GLN A 58 14.73 17.86 19.34
CA GLN A 58 16.04 18.50 19.14
C GLN A 58 16.32 19.61 20.17
N VAL A 59 15.29 20.34 20.59
CA VAL A 59 15.40 21.41 21.60
C VAL A 59 15.87 20.88 22.95
N PRO A 60 15.15 19.94 23.61
CA PRO A 60 15.59 19.41 24.91
C PRO A 60 16.93 18.66 24.83
N LEU A 61 17.27 18.08 23.67
CA LEU A 61 18.58 17.46 23.47
C LEU A 61 19.72 18.49 23.52
N LYS A 62 19.57 19.62 22.81
CA LYS A 62 20.54 20.72 22.83
C LYS A 62 20.68 21.31 24.23
N GLU A 63 19.54 21.59 24.89
CA GLU A 63 19.53 22.13 26.26
C GLU A 63 20.22 21.20 27.26
N THR A 64 19.91 19.90 27.21
CA THR A 64 20.53 18.92 28.12
C THR A 64 22.02 18.76 27.83
N HIS A 65 22.42 18.82 26.56
CA HIS A 65 23.83 18.79 26.15
C HIS A 65 24.64 19.97 26.71
N HIS A 66 24.03 21.17 26.79
CA HIS A 66 24.68 22.36 27.35
C HIS A 66 25.00 22.25 28.85
N LEU A 67 24.33 21.36 29.59
CA LEU A 67 24.61 21.14 31.02
C LEU A 67 25.96 20.43 31.28
N GLY A 68 26.57 19.90 30.22
CA GLY A 68 27.91 19.31 30.26
C GLY A 68 28.00 17.93 30.92
N PRO A 69 29.15 17.26 30.76
CA PRO A 69 29.31 15.85 31.16
C PRO A 69 29.41 15.63 32.68
N PHE A 70 29.65 16.70 33.45
CA PHE A 70 29.79 16.61 34.90
C PHE A 70 28.44 16.51 35.63
N ASN A 71 27.34 16.86 34.96
CA ASN A 71 26.00 16.66 35.48
C ASN A 71 25.50 15.23 35.16
N LYS A 72 25.70 14.30 36.11
CA LYS A 72 25.30 12.89 35.95
C LYS A 72 23.83 12.71 35.56
N LYS A 73 22.94 13.56 36.05
CA LYS A 73 21.51 13.51 35.71
C LYS A 73 21.28 13.94 34.27
N ALA A 74 21.96 14.99 33.81
CA ALA A 74 21.90 15.43 32.41
C ALA A 74 22.41 14.34 31.45
N VAL A 75 23.51 13.66 31.79
CA VAL A 75 24.04 12.54 31.00
C VAL A 75 23.01 11.41 30.89
N ALA A 76 22.38 11.00 32.00
CA ALA A 76 21.36 9.95 31.96
C ALA A 76 20.13 10.35 31.13
N ILE A 77 19.70 11.61 31.23
CA ILE A 77 18.60 12.15 30.42
C ILE A 77 18.98 12.14 28.92
N LEU A 78 20.19 12.59 28.57
CA LEU A 78 20.70 12.56 27.20
C LEU A 78 20.68 11.16 26.61
N SER A 79 21.20 10.17 27.33
CA SER A 79 21.20 8.78 26.88
C SER A 79 19.78 8.28 26.58
N CYS A 80 18.83 8.51 27.49
CA CYS A 80 17.43 8.12 27.31
C CYS A 80 16.77 8.82 26.11
N LEU A 81 17.04 10.12 25.92
CA LEU A 81 16.52 10.90 24.79
C LEU A 81 17.07 10.38 23.45
N VAL A 82 18.37 10.08 23.38
CA VAL A 82 19.03 9.53 22.20
C VAL A 82 18.46 8.15 21.85
N GLU A 83 18.40 7.23 22.84
CA GLU A 83 17.84 5.88 22.63
C GLU A 83 16.38 5.93 22.12
N THR A 84 15.58 6.84 22.68
CA THR A 84 14.19 7.01 22.25
C THR A 84 14.10 7.60 20.85
N GLN A 85 14.98 8.55 20.50
CA GLN A 85 15.03 9.15 19.18
C GLN A 85 15.48 8.16 18.11
N GLU A 86 16.50 7.34 18.38
CA GLU A 86 16.93 6.26 17.49
C GLU A 86 15.79 5.29 17.20
N ARG A 87 15.04 4.89 18.24
CA ARG A 87 13.89 4.00 18.08
C ARG A 87 12.78 4.62 17.23
N GLU A 88 12.52 5.91 17.36
CA GLU A 88 11.55 6.62 16.52
C GLU A 88 12.03 6.76 15.07
N HIS A 89 13.31 7.05 14.85
CA HIS A 89 13.92 7.09 13.52
C HIS A 89 13.81 5.72 12.82
N ASN A 90 14.11 4.63 13.53
CA ASN A 90 13.95 3.28 12.99
C ASN A 90 12.50 2.97 12.60
N ARG A 91 11.52 3.46 13.38
CA ARG A 91 10.10 3.32 13.02
C ARG A 91 9.72 4.12 11.79
N ILE A 92 10.28 5.33 11.61
CA ILE A 92 10.09 6.13 10.40
C ILE A 92 10.61 5.37 9.18
N ILE A 93 11.83 4.82 9.25
CA ILE A 93 12.41 4.02 8.15
C ILE A 93 11.49 2.85 7.77
N LEU A 94 11.03 2.07 8.76
CA LEU A 94 10.17 0.91 8.53
C LEU A 94 8.82 1.31 7.92
N LEU A 95 8.18 2.36 8.44
CA LEU A 95 6.91 2.84 7.91
C LEU A 95 7.07 3.40 6.49
N THR A 96 8.14 4.12 6.20
CA THR A 96 8.44 4.62 4.85
C THR A 96 8.63 3.46 3.86
N ALA A 97 9.36 2.42 4.25
CA ALA A 97 9.52 1.22 3.42
C ALA A 97 8.16 0.54 3.16
N LEU A 98 7.33 0.38 4.19
CA LEU A 98 6.00 -0.21 4.06
C LEU A 98 5.05 0.63 3.21
N ILE A 99 5.09 1.97 3.35
CA ILE A 99 4.31 2.90 2.52
C ILE A 99 4.66 2.72 1.04
N ASN A 100 5.95 2.62 0.73
CA ASN A 100 6.40 2.42 -0.65
C ASN A 100 5.96 1.06 -1.20
N ASP A 101 6.15 -0.01 -0.43
CA ASP A 101 5.74 -1.37 -0.82
C ASP A 101 4.24 -1.47 -1.10
N ILE A 102 3.39 -0.95 -0.21
CA ILE A 102 1.93 -0.91 -0.42
C ILE A 102 1.58 -0.05 -1.64
N SER A 103 2.26 1.09 -1.84
CA SER A 103 2.03 1.96 -2.99
C SER A 103 2.35 1.26 -4.31
N ASP A 104 3.43 0.47 -4.35
CA ASP A 104 3.80 -0.34 -5.50
C ASP A 104 2.82 -1.49 -5.73
N GLY A 105 2.36 -2.15 -4.67
CA GLY A 105 1.31 -3.17 -4.73
C GLY A 105 -0.01 -2.62 -5.28
N ILE A 106 -0.41 -1.41 -4.89
CA ILE A 106 -1.58 -0.73 -5.46
C ILE A 106 -1.37 -0.49 -6.96
N ARG A 107 -0.23 0.06 -7.36
CA ARG A 107 0.09 0.31 -8.78
C ARG A 107 0.09 -0.98 -9.60
N GLU A 108 0.55 -2.08 -9.02
CA GLU A 108 0.50 -3.40 -9.65
C GLU A 108 -0.94 -3.87 -9.87
N LYS A 109 -1.78 -3.83 -8.82
CA LYS A 109 -3.19 -4.20 -8.92
C LYS A 109 -3.96 -3.31 -9.91
N GLU A 110 -3.65 -2.00 -9.97
CA GLU A 110 -4.23 -1.08 -10.95
C GLU A 110 -3.87 -1.48 -12.40
N ARG A 111 -2.63 -1.95 -12.64
CA ARG A 111 -2.23 -2.48 -13.97
C ARG A 111 -2.95 -3.78 -14.30
N GLN A 112 -3.05 -4.70 -13.34
CA GLN A 112 -3.70 -5.99 -13.52
C GLN A 112 -5.21 -5.83 -13.78
N ALA A 113 -5.87 -4.92 -13.08
CA ALA A 113 -7.27 -4.59 -13.32
C ALA A 113 -7.51 -4.04 -14.74
N LYS A 114 -6.61 -3.17 -15.24
CA LYS A 114 -6.67 -2.63 -16.61
C LYS A 114 -6.47 -3.70 -17.69
N LEU A 115 -5.58 -4.68 -17.48
CA LEU A 115 -5.37 -5.76 -18.44
C LEU A 115 -6.66 -6.56 -18.68
N MET A 116 -7.45 -6.80 -17.63
CA MET A 116 -8.72 -7.51 -17.78
C MET A 116 -9.77 -6.70 -18.55
N GLU A 117 -9.77 -5.37 -18.45
CA GLU A 117 -10.66 -4.52 -19.27
C GLU A 117 -10.35 -4.64 -20.77
N VAL A 118 -9.07 -4.77 -21.13
CA VAL A 118 -8.64 -4.95 -22.54
C VAL A 118 -9.04 -6.33 -23.05
N HIS A 119 -8.91 -7.38 -22.25
CA HIS A 119 -9.35 -8.73 -22.63
C HIS A 119 -10.88 -8.84 -22.77
N GLU A 120 -11.66 -8.09 -21.98
CA GLU A 120 -13.13 -8.00 -22.15
C GLU A 120 -13.53 -7.35 -23.49
N GLN A 121 -12.79 -6.34 -23.96
CA GLN A 121 -13.04 -5.67 -25.23
C GLN A 121 -12.69 -6.54 -26.44
N VAL A 122 -11.54 -7.22 -26.41
CA VAL A 122 -11.14 -8.13 -27.49
C VAL A 122 -12.09 -9.33 -27.62
N SER A 123 -12.55 -9.90 -26.49
CA SER A 123 -13.55 -10.98 -26.52
C SER A 123 -14.91 -10.53 -27.06
N SER A 124 -15.29 -9.26 -26.89
CA SER A 124 -16.56 -8.73 -27.40
C SER A 124 -16.53 -8.47 -28.91
N ASP A 125 -15.35 -8.18 -29.48
CA ASP A 125 -15.17 -7.92 -30.90
C ASP A 125 -15.08 -9.21 -31.73
N GLU A 126 -14.55 -10.31 -31.16
CA GLU A 126 -14.52 -11.63 -31.83
C GLU A 126 -15.91 -12.27 -32.00
N VAL A 127 -16.89 -11.90 -31.17
CA VAL A 127 -18.28 -12.42 -31.25
C VAL A 127 -19.11 -11.68 -32.32
N ARG A 128 -18.57 -10.62 -32.94
CA ARG A 128 -19.29 -9.77 -33.92
C ARG A 128 -18.98 -10.06 -35.39
N VAL A 129 -18.27 -11.14 -35.72
CA VAL A 129 -17.93 -11.52 -37.11
C VAL A 129 -18.83 -12.63 -37.65
#